data_AF-A0A062I5P7-F1
#
_entry.id   AF-A0A062I5P7-F1
#
_cell.length_a   1.000
_cell.length_b   1.000
_cell.length_c   1.000
_cell.angle_alpha   90.00
_cell.angle_beta   90.00
_cell.angle_gamma   90.00
#
_symmetry.space_group_name_H-M   'P 1'
#
loop_
_entity.id
_entity.type
_entity.pdbx_description
1 polymer ?
#
loop_
_entity_poly.entity_id
_entity_poly.type
_entity_poly.pdbx_seq_one_letter_code
_entity_poly.pdbx_strand_id
1 'polypeptide(L)'
;MNDLYLIQLIDKLTAIYLMQGVQPSELADAIFDDPYTNMSLIKNMNYIEVILSFKEQCDQTHNEHIRKVKYLYNHDRYLIQTSEAIDSKAFKISWDREKTISKIVSDIEKRLKEIGYSPKEMKKILSTLPTPPQLANNSKLSLVS
;
A
#
# COMPACT_ATOMS: atom_id res chain seq x y z
N MET A 1 23.66 14.03 -19.51
CA MET A 1 22.31 13.71 -20.04
C MET A 1 21.47 13.34 -18.82
N ASN A 2 20.43 14.11 -18.49
CA ASN A 2 19.57 13.78 -17.34
C ASN A 2 18.77 12.52 -17.69
N ASP A 3 18.90 11.46 -16.89
CA ASP A 3 18.10 10.27 -17.07
C ASP A 3 16.68 10.52 -16.55
N LEU A 4 15.80 10.98 -17.44
CA LEU A 4 14.43 11.35 -17.10
C LEU A 4 13.65 10.19 -16.48
N TYR A 5 13.93 8.96 -16.89
CA TYR A 5 13.27 7.77 -16.35
C TYR A 5 13.70 7.47 -14.91
N LEU A 6 15.00 7.56 -14.61
CA LEU A 6 15.52 7.43 -13.25
C LEU A 6 14.94 8.51 -12.32
N ILE A 7 14.85 9.76 -12.78
CA ILE A 7 14.22 10.86 -12.02
C ILE A 7 12.76 10.49 -11.69
N GLN A 8 11.99 10.03 -12.67
CA GLN A 8 10.60 9.61 -12.44
C GLN A 8 10.48 8.45 -11.44
N LEU A 9 11.42 7.50 -11.43
CA LEU A 9 11.43 6.41 -10.45
C LEU A 9 11.74 6.93 -9.05
N ILE A 10 12.70 7.85 -8.91
CA ILE A 10 13.04 8.48 -7.63
C ILE A 10 11.88 9.33 -7.11
N ASP A 11 11.20 10.08 -7.98
CA ASP A 11 10.01 10.86 -7.61
C ASP A 11 8.88 9.97 -7.11
N LYS A 12 8.62 8.85 -7.80
CA LYS A 12 7.64 7.84 -7.36
C LYS A 12 8.00 7.24 -6.01
N LEU A 13 9.28 6.90 -5.82
CA LEU A 13 9.76 6.35 -4.56
C LEU A 13 9.54 7.37 -3.43
N THR A 14 9.95 8.61 -3.67
CA THR A 14 9.83 9.73 -2.73
C THR A 14 8.37 9.98 -2.37
N ALA A 15 7.47 10.01 -3.35
CA ALA A 15 6.04 10.15 -3.11
C ALA A 15 5.50 9.05 -2.19
N ILE A 16 5.87 7.79 -2.42
CA ILE A 16 5.41 6.68 -1.56
C ILE A 16 5.95 6.81 -0.13
N TYR A 17 7.20 7.25 0.06
CA TYR A 17 7.74 7.46 1.42
C TYR A 17 7.05 8.60 2.17
N LEU A 18 6.66 9.67 1.46
CA LEU A 18 6.03 10.84 2.07
C LEU A 18 4.53 10.70 2.28
N MET A 19 3.85 9.91 1.44
CA MET A 19 2.40 9.77 1.48
C MET A 19 1.97 8.71 2.51
N GLN A 20 1.05 9.11 3.39
CA GLN A 20 0.39 8.18 4.32
C GLN A 20 -0.64 7.27 3.61
N GLY A 21 -1.07 7.63 2.40
CA GLY A 21 -2.13 6.95 1.66
C GLY A 21 -3.53 7.44 2.08
N VAL A 22 -4.59 6.83 1.54
CA VAL A 22 -5.98 7.21 1.85
C VAL A 22 -6.23 7.05 3.35
N GLN A 23 -6.72 8.10 4.01
CA GLN A 23 -6.83 8.13 5.47
C GLN A 23 -8.20 7.62 5.97
N PRO A 24 -8.28 7.03 7.18
CA PRO A 24 -9.56 6.57 7.73
C PRO A 24 -10.64 7.66 7.83
N SER A 25 -10.25 8.93 8.03
CA SER A 25 -11.19 10.05 8.03
C SER A 25 -11.81 10.28 6.65
N GLU A 26 -11.01 10.19 5.58
CA GLU A 26 -11.49 10.31 4.19
C GLU A 26 -12.44 9.15 3.87
N LEU A 27 -12.15 7.95 4.36
CA LEU A 27 -13.03 6.79 4.22
C LEU A 27 -14.34 6.95 4.99
N ALA A 28 -14.29 7.61 6.15
CA ALA A 28 -15.48 7.90 6.95
C ALA A 28 -16.39 8.93 6.28
N ASP A 29 -15.82 9.91 5.57
CA ASP A 29 -16.61 10.88 4.80
C ASP A 29 -17.26 10.23 3.57
N ALA A 30 -16.58 9.27 2.93
CA ALA A 30 -17.12 8.57 1.75
C ALA A 30 -18.39 7.75 2.03
N ILE A 31 -18.66 7.35 3.28
CA ILE A 31 -19.82 6.51 3.61
C ILE A 31 -21.17 7.22 3.43
N PHE A 32 -21.16 8.55 3.33
CA PHE A 32 -22.38 9.34 3.12
C PHE A 32 -22.86 9.32 1.68
N ASP A 33 -22.04 8.83 0.74
CA ASP A 33 -22.43 8.66 -0.64
C ASP A 33 -23.35 7.42 -0.80
N ASP A 34 -24.42 7.56 -1.59
CA ASP A 34 -25.47 6.56 -1.81
C ASP A 34 -25.01 5.10 -2.10
N PRO A 35 -23.94 4.83 -2.89
CA PRO A 35 -23.56 3.45 -3.17
C PRO A 35 -22.97 2.72 -1.96
N TYR A 36 -22.50 3.44 -0.93
CA TYR A 36 -21.91 2.82 0.26
C TYR A 36 -22.98 2.23 1.17
N THR A 37 -22.74 1.00 1.61
CA THR A 37 -23.70 0.21 2.39
C THR A 37 -23.22 -0.09 3.80
N ASN A 38 -21.91 -0.12 4.03
CA ASN A 38 -21.33 -0.42 5.33
C ASN A 38 -19.88 0.06 5.45
N MET A 39 -19.51 0.45 6.67
CA MET A 39 -18.12 0.66 7.09
C MET A 39 -17.86 -0.09 8.40
N SER A 40 -16.76 -0.81 8.46
CA SER A 40 -16.26 -1.46 9.67
C SER A 40 -14.85 -0.97 9.97
N LEU A 41 -14.56 -0.68 11.24
CA LEU A 41 -13.23 -0.34 11.71
C LEU A 41 -12.86 -1.28 12.85
N ILE A 42 -11.71 -1.94 12.71
CA ILE A 42 -11.19 -2.88 13.69
C ILE A 42 -9.78 -2.43 14.07
N LYS A 43 -9.59 -2.04 15.33
CA LYS A 43 -8.27 -1.74 15.89
C LYS A 43 -7.71 -2.97 16.57
N ASN A 44 -6.58 -3.46 16.07
CA ASN A 44 -5.80 -4.53 16.68
C ASN A 44 -4.56 -3.95 17.38
N MET A 45 -3.83 -4.80 18.12
CA MET A 45 -2.62 -4.37 18.84
C MET A 45 -1.54 -3.78 17.92
N ASN A 46 -1.46 -4.19 16.65
CA ASN A 46 -0.36 -3.83 15.74
C ASN A 46 -0.81 -3.07 14.48
N TYR A 47 -2.12 -3.04 14.23
CA TYR A 47 -2.66 -2.49 12.99
C TYR A 47 -4.10 -2.04 13.16
N ILE A 48 -4.55 -1.20 12.25
CA ILE A 48 -5.94 -0.80 12.12
C ILE A 48 -6.44 -1.30 10.77
N GLU A 49 -7.61 -1.92 10.77
CA GLU A 49 -8.29 -2.36 9.56
C GLU A 49 -9.56 -1.53 9.38
N VAL A 50 -9.78 -1.02 8.15
CA VAL A 50 -11.03 -0.38 7.75
C VAL A 50 -11.58 -1.16 6.56
N ILE A 51 -12.84 -1.57 6.61
CA ILE A 51 -13.53 -2.22 5.49
C ILE A 51 -14.69 -1.34 5.06
N LEU A 52 -14.69 -0.91 3.80
CA LEU A 52 -15.83 -0.29 3.14
C LEU A 52 -16.55 -1.32 2.27
N SER A 53 -17.87 -1.26 2.24
CA SER A 53 -18.72 -2.06 1.35
C SER A 53 -19.64 -1.14 0.56
N PHE A 54 -19.72 -1.33 -0.75
CA PHE A 54 -20.60 -0.54 -1.62
C PHE A 54 -21.18 -1.39 -2.74
N LYS A 55 -22.30 -0.94 -3.29
CA LYS A 55 -22.96 -1.54 -4.45
C LYS A 55 -22.31 -1.02 -5.72
N GLU A 56 -21.96 -1.94 -6.61
CA GLU A 56 -21.38 -1.64 -7.91
C GLU A 56 -22.16 -2.40 -8.97
N GLN A 57 -22.59 -1.71 -10.02
CA GLN A 57 -23.22 -2.35 -11.17
C GLN A 57 -22.13 -2.80 -12.15
N CYS A 58 -22.17 -4.06 -12.56
CA CYS A 58 -21.26 -4.56 -13.59
C CYS A 58 -21.72 -4.10 -14.97
N ASP A 59 -20.93 -3.25 -15.65
CA ASP A 59 -21.25 -2.71 -16.98
C ASP A 59 -21.58 -3.78 -18.03
N GLN A 60 -20.98 -4.97 -17.91
CA GLN A 60 -21.15 -6.06 -18.89
C GLN A 60 -22.40 -6.90 -18.64
N THR A 61 -22.75 -7.14 -17.38
CA THR A 61 -23.82 -8.08 -17.00
C THR A 61 -25.06 -7.37 -16.47
N HIS A 62 -24.98 -6.07 -16.20
CA HIS A 62 -25.99 -5.25 -15.54
C HIS A 62 -26.38 -5.72 -14.13
N ASN A 63 -25.69 -6.74 -13.60
CA ASN A 63 -25.92 -7.25 -12.25
C ASN A 63 -25.29 -6.33 -11.21
N GLU A 64 -25.96 -6.20 -10.06
CA GLU A 64 -25.45 -5.51 -8.89
C GLU A 64 -24.60 -6.47 -8.05
N HIS A 65 -23.40 -6.02 -7.69
CA HIS A 65 -22.48 -6.75 -6.82
C HIS A 65 -22.13 -5.92 -5.58
N ILE A 66 -21.83 -6.59 -4.47
CA ILE A 66 -21.29 -5.93 -3.28
C ILE A 66 -19.78 -5.99 -3.37
N ARG A 67 -19.14 -4.84 -3.62
CA ARG A 67 -17.69 -4.71 -3.57
C ARG A 67 -17.26 -4.32 -2.16
N LYS A 68 -16.22 -4.97 -1.66
CA LYS A 68 -15.62 -4.70 -0.36
C LYS A 68 -14.17 -4.33 -0.54
N VAL A 69 -13.76 -3.20 0.03
CA VAL A 69 -12.37 -2.73 0.02
C VAL A 69 -11.90 -2.66 1.45
N LYS A 70 -10.81 -3.37 1.73
CA LYS A 70 -10.13 -3.42 3.02
C LYS A 70 -8.85 -2.60 2.94
N TYR A 71 -8.68 -1.71 3.90
CA TYR A 71 -7.51 -0.86 4.10
C TYR A 71 -6.82 -1.24 5.40
N LEU A 72 -5.54 -1.54 5.33
CA LEU A 72 -4.73 -1.96 6.47
C LEU A 72 -3.69 -0.90 6.79
N TYR A 73 -3.69 -0.39 8.02
CA TYR A 73 -2.82 0.68 8.49
C TYR A 73 -1.90 0.21 9.61
N ASN A 74 -0.71 0.79 9.68
CA ASN A 74 0.10 0.74 10.90
C ASN A 74 -0.31 1.84 11.90
N HIS A 75 0.31 1.87 13.08
CA HIS A 75 -0.01 2.87 14.11
C HIS A 75 0.42 4.29 13.77
N ASP A 76 1.39 4.44 12.86
CA ASP A 76 1.86 5.72 12.33
C ASP A 76 0.96 6.25 11.21
N ARG A 77 -0.22 5.63 11.01
CA ARG A 77 -1.26 6.01 10.02
C ARG A 77 -0.85 5.80 8.56
N TYR A 78 0.22 5.07 8.30
CA TYR A 78 0.55 4.65 6.93
C TYR A 78 -0.35 3.51 6.50
N LEU A 79 -1.02 3.69 5.36
CA LEU A 79 -1.67 2.62 4.62
C LEU A 79 -0.61 1.64 4.12
N ILE A 80 -0.66 0.42 4.62
CA ILE A 80 0.29 -0.66 4.31
C ILE A 80 -0.23 -1.50 3.15
N GLN A 81 -1.53 -1.79 3.13
CA GLN A 81 -2.11 -2.71 2.16
C GLN A 81 -3.57 -2.36 1.87
N THR A 82 -3.99 -2.57 0.61
CA THR A 82 -5.40 -2.65 0.24
C THR A 82 -5.75 -4.02 -0.28
N SER A 83 -6.97 -4.47 -0.04
CA SER A 83 -7.46 -5.74 -0.53
C SER A 83 -8.93 -5.66 -0.88
N GLU A 84 -9.35 -6.42 -1.88
CA GLU A 84 -10.70 -6.32 -2.44
C GLU A 84 -11.38 -7.67 -2.51
N ALA A 85 -12.68 -7.67 -2.27
CA ALA A 85 -13.55 -8.82 -2.45
C ALA A 85 -14.81 -8.40 -3.21
N ILE A 86 -15.38 -9.33 -3.96
CA ILE A 86 -16.66 -9.17 -4.65
C ILE A 86 -17.60 -10.22 -4.08
N ASP A 87 -18.76 -9.78 -3.60
CA ASP A 87 -19.79 -10.57 -2.94
C ASP A 87 -19.25 -11.37 -1.73
N SER A 88 -19.38 -12.69 -1.78
CA SER A 88 -18.92 -13.64 -0.76
C SER A 88 -17.50 -14.17 -1.02
N LYS A 89 -16.79 -13.66 -2.04
CA LYS A 89 -15.43 -14.11 -2.35
C LYS A 89 -14.44 -13.66 -1.29
N ALA A 90 -13.32 -14.37 -1.19
CA ALA A 90 -12.21 -13.99 -0.32
C ALA A 90 -11.53 -12.70 -0.81
N PHE A 91 -11.00 -11.92 0.13
CA PHE A 91 -10.19 -10.74 -0.17
C PHE A 91 -8.91 -11.12 -0.93
N LYS A 92 -8.61 -10.36 -1.97
CA LYS A 92 -7.35 -10.42 -2.72
C LYS A 92 -6.60 -9.11 -2.57
N ILE A 93 -5.29 -9.17 -2.37
CA ILE A 93 -4.44 -7.98 -2.26
C ILE A 93 -4.47 -7.23 -3.60
N SER A 94 -4.95 -5.98 -3.59
CA SER A 94 -4.92 -5.10 -4.78
C SER A 94 -3.68 -4.19 -4.76
N TRP A 95 -3.22 -3.79 -3.58
CA TRP A 95 -2.02 -2.99 -3.42
C TRP A 95 -1.31 -3.28 -2.10
N ASP A 96 0.02 -3.17 -2.11
CA ASP A 96 0.91 -3.49 -1.00
C ASP A 96 2.11 -2.55 -1.04
N ARG A 97 2.32 -1.79 0.03
CA ARG A 97 3.33 -0.73 0.11
C ARG A 97 4.74 -1.28 -0.04
N GLU A 98 5.06 -2.37 0.68
CA GLU A 98 6.40 -2.96 0.67
C GLU A 98 6.73 -3.54 -0.71
N LYS A 99 5.77 -4.24 -1.33
CA LYS A 99 5.95 -4.76 -2.70
C LYS A 99 6.12 -3.64 -3.71
N THR A 100 5.36 -2.55 -3.56
CA THR A 100 5.45 -1.41 -4.48
C THR A 100 6.81 -0.72 -4.37
N ILE A 101 7.30 -0.48 -3.14
CA ILE A 101 8.62 0.09 -2.88
C ILE A 101 9.71 -0.83 -3.44
N SER A 102 9.64 -2.13 -3.16
CA SER A 102 10.60 -3.13 -3.63
C SER A 102 10.68 -3.16 -5.16
N LYS A 103 9.53 -3.07 -5.84
CA LYS A 103 9.46 -2.98 -7.30
C LYS A 103 10.17 -1.73 -7.83
N ILE A 104 9.87 -0.56 -7.26
CA ILE A 104 10.49 0.71 -7.69
C ILE A 104 12.01 0.68 -7.45
N VAL A 105 12.46 0.15 -6.30
CA VAL A 105 13.89 0.01 -6.00
C VAL A 105 14.57 -0.93 -6.99
N SER A 106 13.93 -2.04 -7.35
CA SER A 106 14.44 -2.96 -8.38
C SER A 106 14.52 -2.30 -9.76
N ASP A 107 13.54 -1.48 -10.13
CA ASP A 107 13.55 -0.72 -11.38
C ASP A 107 14.67 0.34 -11.39
N ILE A 108 14.94 0.99 -10.26
CA ILE A 108 16.08 1.92 -10.08
C ILE A 108 17.41 1.17 -10.24
N GLU A 109 17.59 0.05 -9.57
CA GLU A 109 18.80 -0.76 -9.66
C GLU A 109 19.07 -1.21 -11.10
N LYS A 110 18.02 -1.70 -11.78
CA LYS A 110 18.11 -2.08 -13.20
C LYS A 110 18.54 -0.89 -14.06
N ARG A 111 17.96 0.30 -13.83
CA ARG A 111 18.28 1.49 -14.62
C ARG A 111 19.71 1.99 -14.36
N LEU A 112 20.17 1.99 -13.11
CA LEU A 112 21.55 2.34 -12.78
C LEU A 112 22.55 1.40 -13.46
N LYS A 113 22.25 0.11 -13.49
CA LYS A 113 23.07 -0.88 -14.21
C LYS A 113 23.11 -0.60 -15.71
N GLU A 114 21.99 -0.26 -16.33
CA GLU A 114 21.90 0.10 -17.76
C GLU A 114 22.72 1.37 -18.11
N ILE A 115 22.84 2.31 -17.17
CA ILE A 115 23.62 3.55 -17.34
C ILE A 115 25.13 3.32 -17.08
N GLY A 116 25.51 2.14 -16.57
CA GLY A 116 26.90 1.73 -16.40
C GLY A 116 27.45 1.87 -14.98
N TYR A 117 26.61 2.04 -13.96
CA TYR A 117 27.05 2.04 -12.57
C TYR A 117 27.54 0.65 -12.15
N SER A 118 28.65 0.61 -11.39
CA SER A 118 29.17 -0.64 -10.83
C SER A 118 28.30 -1.15 -9.67
N PRO A 119 28.32 -2.47 -9.38
CA PRO A 119 27.60 -3.03 -8.23
C PRO A 119 27.93 -2.36 -6.89
N LYS A 120 29.18 -1.90 -6.71
CA LYS A 120 29.62 -1.21 -5.49
C LYS A 120 28.97 0.17 -5.36
N GLU A 121 28.88 0.92 -6.45
CA GLU A 121 28.24 2.24 -6.48
C GLU A 121 26.72 2.12 -6.28
N MET A 122 26.08 1.17 -6.97
CA MET A 122 24.66 0.89 -6.79
C MET A 122 24.35 0.53 -5.34
N LYS A 123 25.13 -0.38 -4.72
CA LYS A 123 24.95 -0.72 -3.30
C LYS A 123 25.08 0.49 -2.38
N LYS A 124 26.05 1.38 -2.65
CA LYS A 124 26.23 2.62 -1.87
C LYS A 124 24.99 3.52 -1.97
N ILE A 125 24.43 3.70 -3.17
CA ILE A 125 23.22 4.50 -3.39
C ILE A 125 22.01 3.86 -2.70
N LEU A 126 21.76 2.57 -2.93
CA LEU A 126 20.59 1.89 -2.36
C LEU A 126 20.65 1.82 -0.83
N SER A 127 21.85 1.83 -0.23
CA SER A 127 22.02 1.87 1.22
C SER A 127 21.62 3.21 1.87
N THR A 128 21.41 4.27 1.08
CA THR A 128 20.94 5.56 1.61
C THR A 128 19.42 5.66 1.69
N LEU A 129 18.70 4.64 1.20
CA LEU A 129 17.24 4.64 1.23
C LEU A 129 16.73 4.45 2.66
N PRO A 130 15.72 5.22 3.10
CA PRO A 130 15.13 5.05 4.42
C PRO A 130 14.38 3.72 4.51
N THR A 131 14.19 3.22 5.73
CA THR A 131 13.36 2.04 5.96
C THR A 131 11.90 2.36 5.64
N PRO A 132 11.18 1.54 4.86
CA PRO A 132 9.79 1.79 4.53
C PRO A 132 8.88 1.66 5.76
N PRO A 133 7.73 2.36 5.79
CA PRO A 133 6.70 2.11 6.78
C PRO A 133 6.22 0.66 6.68
N GLN A 134 6.25 -0.04 7.80
CA GLN A 134 5.88 -1.45 7.90
C GLN A 134 4.91 -1.66 9.07
N LEU A 135 4.30 -2.84 9.13
CA LEU A 135 3.62 -3.30 10.33
C LEU A 135 4.65 -3.60 11.43
N ALA A 136 4.27 -3.38 12.69
CA ALA A 136 5.11 -3.76 13.81
C ALA A 136 5.31 -5.28 13.84
N ASN A 137 6.57 -5.73 13.79
CA ASN A 137 6.94 -7.13 13.97
C ASN A 137 7.05 -7.44 15.47
N ASN A 138 6.12 -8.22 16.01
CA ASN A 138 6.21 -8.72 17.39
C ASN A 138 7.12 -9.95 17.47
N SER A 139 8.38 -9.83 17.05
CA SER A 139 9.42 -10.77 17.48
C SER A 139 9.99 -10.27 18.81
N LYS A 140 9.55 -10.91 19.91
CA LYS A 140 9.98 -10.77 21.32
C LYS A 140 9.04 -10.01 22.25
N LEU A 141 7.91 -10.62 22.57
CA LEU A 141 7.42 -10.61 23.95
C LEU A 141 6.99 -12.03 24.32
N SER A 142 7.97 -12.92 24.53
CA SER A 142 7.73 -14.10 25.36
C SER A 142 7.71 -13.63 26.80
N LEU A 143 6.56 -13.72 27.47
CA LEU A 143 6.50 -13.62 28.91
C LEU A 143 7.41 -14.70 29.48
N VAL A 144 8.53 -14.30 30.09
CA VAL A 144 9.29 -15.20 30.96
C VAL A 144 8.34 -15.52 32.11
N SER A 145 7.85 -16.76 32.10
CA SER A 145 7.03 -17.33 33.17
C SER A 145 7.92 -17.74 34.33
#